data_AF-A0A3D3GYL5-F1
#
_entry.id   AF-A0A3D3GYL5-F1
#
_cell.length_a   1.000
_cell.length_b   1.000
_cell.length_c   1.000
_cell.angle_alpha   90.00
_cell.angle_beta   90.00
_cell.angle_gamma   90.00
#
_symmetry.space_group_name_H-M   'P 1'
#
loop_
_entity.id
_entity.type
_entity.pdbx_description
1 polymer ?
#
loop_
_entity_poly.entity_id
_entity_poly.type
_entity_poly.pdbx_seq_one_letter_code
_entity_poly.pdbx_strand_id
1 'polypeptide(L)'
;PLLHADWNGATPTDLVFPFFLFIIGSAMFFSFKKSNFAASPEQFKKIIKRGFTMFFIGFMLNVIPFTTNIDDWRVMGVLQRIGIAYAVAACLVLLLNRTGIFIASTVILLAYWVLLLSVGEGALTLDGNIIRQFDLAVIGANHMYSMRGVAFEPEGLLSTIPAIVNMLLGFELTRYLTSIRDKK
;
A
#
# COMPACT_ATOMS: atom_id res chain seq x y z
N PRO A 1 -0.21 20.48 -16.19
CA PRO A 1 -0.22 19.11 -16.76
C PRO A 1 0.21 17.98 -15.80
N LEU A 2 0.92 18.26 -14.69
CA LEU A 2 1.39 17.25 -13.72
C LEU A 2 0.70 17.34 -12.34
N LEU A 3 -0.43 18.04 -12.24
CA LEU A 3 -1.17 18.17 -10.99
C LEU A 3 -2.05 16.94 -10.74
N HIS A 4 -2.26 16.62 -9.47
CA HIS A 4 -3.25 15.64 -9.04
C HIS A 4 -4.67 16.14 -9.30
N ALA A 5 -5.61 15.22 -9.46
CA ALA A 5 -7.02 15.58 -9.39
C ALA A 5 -7.33 16.26 -8.05
N ASP A 6 -8.30 17.19 -8.04
CA ASP A 6 -8.60 17.96 -6.84
C ASP A 6 -9.10 17.08 -5.67
N TRP A 7 -9.95 16.11 -6.01
CA TRP A 7 -10.45 15.11 -5.07
C TRP A 7 -11.09 13.96 -5.86
N ASN A 8 -12.13 14.28 -6.63
CA ASN A 8 -12.74 13.36 -7.58
C ASN A 8 -12.06 13.45 -8.94
N GLY A 9 -11.86 12.30 -9.57
CA GLY A 9 -11.23 12.18 -10.89
C GLY A 9 -9.90 11.41 -10.83
N ALA A 10 -9.22 11.37 -11.97
CA ALA A 10 -7.91 10.78 -12.09
C ALA A 10 -7.12 11.51 -13.19
N THR A 11 -5.89 11.90 -12.87
CA THR A 11 -4.90 12.43 -13.82
C THR A 11 -3.77 11.43 -14.01
N PRO A 12 -2.92 11.59 -15.05
CA PRO A 12 -1.74 10.73 -15.22
C PRO A 12 -0.81 10.69 -13.98
N THR A 13 -0.73 11.79 -13.22
CA THR A 13 0.09 11.85 -12.00
C THR A 13 -0.43 10.91 -10.91
N ASP A 14 -1.76 10.74 -10.81
CA ASP A 14 -2.39 9.86 -9.82
C ASP A 14 -2.07 8.37 -10.05
N LEU A 15 -1.71 8.00 -11.28
CA LEU A 15 -1.37 6.62 -11.66
C LEU A 15 0.08 6.23 -11.33
N VAL A 16 0.96 7.19 -11.08
CA VAL A 16 2.39 6.93 -10.83
C VAL A 16 2.58 5.99 -9.64
N PHE A 17 1.91 6.25 -8.53
CA PHE A 17 2.05 5.43 -7.32
C PHE A 17 1.50 4.00 -7.49
N PRO A 18 0.28 3.78 -8.04
CA PRO A 18 -0.20 2.45 -8.40
C PRO A 18 0.77 1.66 -9.30
N PHE A 19 1.32 2.29 -10.35
CA PHE A 19 2.30 1.63 -11.22
C PHE A 19 3.61 1.31 -10.50
N PHE A 20 4.05 2.17 -9.58
CA PHE A 20 5.22 1.89 -8.76
C PHE A 20 5.03 0.65 -7.89
N LEU A 21 3.88 0.51 -7.23
CA LEU A 21 3.52 -0.68 -6.45
C LEU A 21 3.45 -1.93 -7.34
N PHE A 22 2.88 -1.81 -8.54
CA PHE A 22 2.85 -2.87 -9.53
C PHE A 22 4.27 -3.36 -9.88
N ILE A 23 5.19 -2.43 -10.15
CA ILE A 23 6.60 -2.76 -10.45
C ILE A 23 7.28 -3.41 -9.24
N ILE A 24 7.01 -2.96 -8.01
CA ILE A 24 7.51 -3.62 -6.79
C ILE A 24 7.03 -5.08 -6.72
N GLY A 25 5.76 -5.34 -7.02
CA GLY A 25 5.20 -6.69 -7.12
C GLY A 25 5.90 -7.56 -8.15
N SER A 26 6.15 -7.01 -9.34
CA SER A 26 6.93 -7.68 -10.39
C SER A 26 8.35 -8.02 -9.93
N ALA A 27 9.04 -7.08 -9.28
CA ALA A 27 10.38 -7.30 -8.74
C ALA A 27 10.40 -8.35 -7.61
N MET A 28 9.33 -8.40 -6.79
CA MET A 28 9.15 -9.40 -5.74
C MET A 28 9.12 -10.82 -6.32
N PHE A 29 8.45 -11.04 -7.46
CA PHE A 29 8.44 -12.35 -8.13
C PHE A 29 9.85 -12.87 -8.42
N PHE A 30 10.70 -12.04 -9.04
CA PHE A 30 12.09 -12.42 -9.32
C PHE A 30 12.92 -12.64 -8.05
N SER A 31 12.66 -11.87 -7.00
CA SER A 31 13.32 -12.06 -5.71
C SER A 31 13.00 -13.42 -5.10
N PHE A 32 11.74 -13.87 -5.15
CA PHE A 32 11.31 -15.14 -4.56
C PHE A 32 11.58 -16.35 -5.45
N LYS A 33 11.70 -16.14 -6.76
CA LYS A 33 12.18 -17.19 -7.68
C LYS A 33 13.56 -17.72 -7.28
N LYS A 34 14.45 -16.86 -6.75
CA LYS A 34 15.79 -17.26 -6.24
C LYS A 34 15.72 -18.18 -5.02
N SER A 35 14.65 -18.11 -4.25
CA SER A 35 14.41 -18.97 -3.08
C SER A 35 13.36 -20.05 -3.35
N ASN A 36 13.08 -20.36 -4.63
CA ASN A 36 12.06 -21.32 -5.06
C ASN A 36 10.68 -21.11 -4.40
N PHE A 37 10.33 -19.85 -4.10
CA PHE A 37 9.08 -19.49 -3.40
C PHE A 37 8.89 -20.22 -2.06
N ALA A 38 9.97 -20.60 -1.37
CA ALA A 38 9.89 -21.30 -0.09
C ALA A 38 9.25 -20.42 1.00
N ALA A 39 8.18 -20.93 1.61
CA ALA A 39 7.53 -20.33 2.77
C ALA A 39 8.25 -20.76 4.07
N SER A 40 9.50 -20.32 4.25
CA SER A 40 10.32 -20.66 5.43
C SER A 40 10.35 -19.52 6.47
N PRO A 41 10.59 -19.81 7.77
CA PRO A 41 10.75 -18.80 8.80
C PRO A 41 11.82 -17.75 8.47
N GLU A 42 12.93 -18.15 7.84
CA GLU A 42 13.99 -17.25 7.40
C GLU A 42 13.51 -16.30 6.32
N GLN A 43 12.66 -16.78 5.41
CA GLN A 43 12.07 -15.95 4.35
C GLN A 43 11.11 -14.92 4.95
N PHE A 44 10.23 -15.33 5.87
CA PHE A 44 9.35 -14.41 6.59
C PHE A 44 10.15 -13.36 7.39
N LYS A 45 11.22 -13.76 8.07
CA LYS A 45 12.10 -12.82 8.78
C LYS A 45 12.71 -11.78 7.84
N LYS A 46 13.14 -12.17 6.63
CA LYS A 46 13.63 -11.24 5.60
C LYS A 46 12.54 -10.29 5.11
N ILE A 47 11.32 -10.77 4.92
CA ILE A 47 10.16 -9.97 4.50
C ILE A 47 9.85 -8.90 5.56
N ILE A 48 9.69 -9.30 6.82
CA ILE A 48 9.38 -8.39 7.93
C ILE A 48 10.51 -7.39 8.13
N LYS A 49 11.77 -7.84 8.10
CA LYS A 49 12.93 -6.93 8.18
C LYS A 49 12.90 -5.87 7.08
N ARG A 50 12.63 -6.27 5.83
CA ARG A 50 12.57 -5.32 4.70
C ARG A 50 11.43 -4.32 4.85
N GLY A 51 10.23 -4.78 5.20
CA GLY A 51 9.07 -3.91 5.45
C GLY A 51 9.35 -2.93 6.59
N PHE A 52 9.90 -3.41 7.70
CA PHE A 52 10.29 -2.58 8.84
C PHE A 52 11.39 -1.57 8.46
N THR A 53 12.42 -1.96 7.71
CA THR A 53 13.46 -1.03 7.25
C THR A 53 12.87 0.07 6.37
N MET A 54 11.96 -0.25 5.44
CA MET A 54 11.27 0.77 4.63
C MET A 54 10.44 1.72 5.49
N PHE A 55 9.68 1.17 6.45
CA PHE A 55 8.89 1.97 7.38
C PHE A 55 9.77 2.90 8.21
N PHE A 56 10.83 2.36 8.82
CA PHE A 56 11.74 3.11 9.68
C PHE A 56 12.45 4.23 8.92
N ILE A 57 12.98 3.94 7.72
CA ILE A 57 13.61 4.96 6.88
C ILE A 57 12.59 6.05 6.50
N GLY A 58 11.38 5.66 6.09
CA GLY A 58 10.32 6.62 5.77
C GLY A 58 9.94 7.51 6.95
N PHE A 59 9.81 6.92 8.13
CA PHE A 59 9.50 7.66 9.34
C PHE A 59 10.64 8.62 9.71
N MET A 60 11.90 8.18 9.64
CA MET A 60 13.06 9.06 9.87
C MET A 60 13.10 10.23 8.89
N LEU A 61 12.74 10.01 7.61
CA LEU A 61 12.65 11.10 6.63
C LEU A 61 11.54 12.10 6.94
N ASN A 62 10.47 11.70 7.60
CA ASN A 62 9.41 12.61 8.02
C ASN A 62 9.81 13.50 9.20
N VAL A 63 10.70 13.01 10.08
CA VAL A 63 11.02 13.69 11.35
C VAL A 63 12.36 14.43 11.31
N ILE A 64 13.31 14.03 10.47
CA ILE A 64 14.60 14.73 10.30
C ILE A 64 14.36 16.10 9.65
N PRO A 65 14.99 17.19 10.13
CA PRO A 65 16.09 17.25 11.10
C PRO A 65 15.68 17.49 12.56
N PHE A 66 14.51 17.01 12.97
CA PHE A 66 13.96 17.10 14.34
C PHE A 66 13.67 18.53 14.80
N THR A 67 13.12 19.35 13.90
CA THR A 67 12.79 20.76 14.18
C THR A 67 11.40 20.95 14.76
N THR A 68 10.54 19.93 14.71
CA THR A 68 9.16 19.95 15.22
C THR A 68 9.04 19.15 16.50
N ASN A 69 8.03 19.48 17.33
CA ASN A 69 7.72 18.70 18.52
C ASN A 69 7.33 17.27 18.15
N ILE A 70 7.60 16.34 19.06
CA ILE A 70 7.29 14.91 18.88
C ILE A 70 5.79 14.70 18.64
N ASP A 71 4.94 15.51 19.27
CA ASP A 71 3.48 15.47 19.14
C ASP A 71 2.99 15.87 17.74
N ASP A 72 3.86 16.46 16.91
CA ASP A 72 3.56 16.88 15.53
C ASP A 72 4.28 16.00 14.49
N TRP A 73 4.92 14.90 14.90
CA TRP A 73 5.65 14.04 13.97
C TRP A 73 4.70 13.23 13.10
N ARG A 74 4.82 13.39 11.78
CA ARG A 74 4.03 12.61 10.82
C ARG A 74 4.46 11.14 10.82
N VAL A 75 3.53 10.25 11.13
CA VAL A 75 3.81 8.81 11.28
C VAL A 75 3.83 8.09 9.93
N MET A 76 2.77 8.29 9.13
CA MET A 76 2.59 7.61 7.85
C MET A 76 3.24 8.39 6.69
N GLY A 77 3.44 7.69 5.58
CA GLY A 77 4.05 8.22 4.37
C GLY A 77 4.22 7.12 3.32
N VAL A 78 4.74 7.53 2.16
CA VAL A 78 4.85 6.67 0.98
C VAL A 78 5.68 5.42 1.27
N LEU A 79 6.84 5.57 1.92
CA LEU A 79 7.75 4.47 2.25
C LEU A 79 7.15 3.49 3.28
N GLN A 80 6.44 4.01 4.27
CA GLN A 80 5.70 3.25 5.28
C GLN A 80 4.62 2.39 4.62
N ARG A 81 3.80 3.00 3.75
CA ARG A 81 2.76 2.33 2.96
C ARG A 81 3.35 1.22 2.09
N ILE A 82 4.45 1.50 1.40
CA ILE A 82 5.16 0.48 0.61
C ILE A 82 5.65 -0.67 1.50
N GLY A 83 6.24 -0.37 2.66
CA GLY A 83 6.75 -1.38 3.58
C GLY A 83 5.66 -2.31 4.11
N ILE A 84 4.51 -1.76 4.51
CA ILE A 84 3.35 -2.52 4.98
C ILE A 84 2.75 -3.35 3.85
N ALA A 85 2.46 -2.72 2.70
CA ALA A 85 1.87 -3.41 1.56
C ALA A 85 2.79 -4.54 1.03
N TYR A 86 4.11 -4.29 0.99
CA TYR A 86 5.09 -5.30 0.61
C TYR A 86 5.07 -6.48 1.57
N ALA A 87 5.09 -6.25 2.88
CA ALA A 87 5.11 -7.32 3.87
C ALA A 87 3.86 -8.22 3.75
N VAL A 88 2.67 -7.61 3.61
CA VAL A 88 1.41 -8.36 3.48
C VAL A 88 1.36 -9.09 2.13
N ALA A 89 1.63 -8.40 1.02
CA ALA A 89 1.62 -9.03 -0.31
C ALA A 89 2.62 -10.18 -0.40
N ALA A 90 3.83 -10.02 0.14
CA ALA A 90 4.86 -11.05 0.21
C ALA A 90 4.41 -12.29 0.99
N CYS A 91 3.73 -12.10 2.13
CA CYS A 91 3.16 -13.22 2.88
C CYS A 91 2.05 -13.93 2.07
N LEU A 92 1.14 -13.17 1.46
CA LEU A 92 0.05 -13.74 0.66
C LEU A 92 0.56 -14.58 -0.51
N VAL A 93 1.57 -14.12 -1.25
CA VAL A 93 2.10 -14.87 -2.41
C VAL A 93 2.86 -16.13 -2.01
N LEU A 94 3.36 -16.23 -0.79
CA LEU A 94 4.03 -17.44 -0.27
C LEU A 94 3.04 -18.43 0.35
N LEU A 95 1.94 -17.93 0.92
CA LEU A 95 0.95 -18.76 1.64
C LEU A 95 -0.20 -19.23 0.75
N LEU A 96 -0.56 -18.45 -0.28
CA LEU A 96 -1.71 -18.74 -1.13
C LEU A 96 -1.29 -19.23 -2.50
N ASN A 97 -2.12 -20.12 -3.06
CA ASN A 97 -2.03 -20.46 -4.48
C ASN A 97 -2.59 -19.33 -5.35
N ARG A 98 -2.43 -19.47 -6.68
CA ARG A 98 -2.87 -18.46 -7.65
C ARG A 98 -4.37 -18.10 -7.51
N THR A 99 -5.23 -19.10 -7.33
CA THR A 99 -6.66 -18.88 -7.14
C THR A 99 -6.94 -18.12 -5.85
N GLY A 100 -6.26 -18.47 -4.76
CA GLY A 100 -6.34 -17.79 -3.46
C GLY A 100 -5.92 -16.33 -3.55
N ILE A 101 -4.89 -16.00 -4.35
CA ILE A 101 -4.47 -14.61 -4.57
C ILE A 101 -5.57 -13.80 -5.27
N PHE A 102 -6.21 -14.35 -6.30
CA PHE A 102 -7.33 -13.67 -6.98
C PHE A 102 -8.56 -13.52 -6.10
N ILE A 103 -8.89 -14.55 -5.31
CA ILE A 103 -9.98 -14.48 -4.33
C ILE A 103 -9.67 -13.41 -3.28
N ALA A 104 -8.48 -13.44 -2.67
CA ALA A 104 -8.07 -12.45 -1.67
C ALA A 104 -8.10 -11.03 -2.25
N SER A 105 -7.62 -10.84 -3.48
CA SER A 105 -7.63 -9.54 -4.16
C SER A 105 -9.05 -9.04 -4.40
N THR A 106 -9.96 -9.91 -4.86
CA THR A 106 -11.37 -9.58 -5.08
C THR A 106 -12.06 -9.22 -3.77
N VAL A 107 -11.87 -10.04 -2.73
CA VAL A 107 -12.43 -9.79 -1.39
C VAL A 107 -11.91 -8.48 -0.82
N ILE A 108 -10.60 -8.21 -0.93
CA ILE A 108 -9.99 -6.95 -0.49
C ILE A 108 -10.65 -5.75 -1.16
N LEU A 109 -10.80 -5.77 -2.50
CA LEU A 109 -11.36 -4.64 -3.24
C LEU A 109 -12.85 -4.45 -2.93
N LEU A 110 -13.64 -5.52 -2.89
CA LEU A 110 -15.07 -5.44 -2.58
C LEU A 110 -15.32 -5.02 -1.12
N ALA A 111 -14.58 -5.59 -0.17
CA ALA A 111 -14.69 -5.21 1.24
C ALA A 111 -14.28 -3.76 1.45
N TYR A 112 -13.21 -3.30 0.79
CA TYR A 112 -12.81 -1.90 0.84
C TYR A 112 -13.88 -0.99 0.23
N TRP A 113 -14.44 -1.34 -0.92
CA TRP A 113 -15.52 -0.57 -1.54
C TRP A 113 -16.76 -0.46 -0.64
N VAL A 114 -17.22 -1.57 -0.04
CA VAL A 114 -18.32 -1.56 0.92
C VAL A 114 -17.98 -0.71 2.15
N LEU A 115 -16.74 -0.83 2.66
CA LEU A 115 -16.28 -0.02 3.78
C LEU A 115 -16.36 1.47 3.46
N LEU A 116 -15.93 1.91 2.26
CA LEU A 116 -16.03 3.32 1.85
C LEU A 116 -17.46 3.83 1.91
N LEU A 117 -18.43 3.04 1.44
CA LEU A 117 -19.84 3.43 1.38
C LEU A 117 -20.59 3.31 2.72
N SER A 118 -19.98 2.71 3.75
CA SER A 118 -20.64 2.40 5.02
C SER A 118 -21.13 3.62 5.82
N VAL A 119 -20.54 4.79 5.58
CA VAL A 119 -20.83 6.04 6.31
C VAL A 119 -21.92 6.90 5.66
N GLY A 120 -22.60 6.39 4.62
CA GLY A 120 -23.79 7.04 4.03
C GLY A 120 -23.49 8.27 3.18
N GLU A 121 -24.39 9.26 3.21
CA GLU A 121 -24.22 10.51 2.46
C GLU A 121 -22.97 11.25 2.93
N GLY A 122 -22.04 11.51 2.01
CA GLY A 122 -20.73 12.10 2.34
C GLY A 122 -19.56 11.10 2.41
N ALA A 123 -19.82 9.80 2.23
CA ALA A 123 -18.81 8.73 2.18
C ALA A 123 -17.59 9.00 1.29
N LEU A 124 -17.81 9.69 0.17
CA LEU A 124 -16.79 9.99 -0.83
C LEU A 124 -16.33 11.46 -0.77
N THR A 125 -16.53 12.14 0.36
CA THR A 125 -16.03 13.51 0.60
C THR A 125 -14.74 13.48 1.43
N LEU A 126 -13.95 14.56 1.35
CA LEU A 126 -12.68 14.67 2.08
C LEU A 126 -12.87 14.54 3.60
N ASP A 127 -13.91 15.15 4.15
CA ASP A 127 -14.13 15.20 5.60
C ASP A 127 -14.88 13.98 6.14
N GLY A 128 -15.86 13.49 5.37
CA GLY A 128 -16.81 12.47 5.82
C GLY A 128 -16.36 11.03 5.60
N ASN A 129 -15.33 10.77 4.79
CA ASN A 129 -14.94 9.41 4.45
C ASN A 129 -14.42 8.61 5.67
N ILE A 130 -14.74 7.32 5.69
CA ILE A 130 -14.38 6.40 6.77
C ILE A 130 -12.87 6.24 6.96
N ILE A 131 -12.07 6.40 5.89
CA ILE A 131 -10.62 6.24 5.96
C ILE A 131 -10.05 7.31 6.89
N ARG A 132 -10.45 8.56 6.67
CA ARG A 132 -10.07 9.70 7.51
C ARG A 132 -10.50 9.50 8.95
N GLN A 133 -11.73 9.05 9.19
CA GLN A 133 -12.23 8.82 10.54
C GLN A 133 -11.39 7.77 11.29
N PHE A 134 -11.04 6.68 10.60
CA PHE A 134 -10.17 5.65 11.15
C PHE A 134 -8.75 6.18 11.42
N ASP A 135 -8.14 6.86 10.45
CA ASP A 135 -6.79 7.38 10.60
C ASP A 135 -6.72 8.44 11.72
N LEU A 136 -7.75 9.30 11.88
CA LEU A 136 -7.86 10.20 13.02
C LEU A 136 -7.92 9.47 14.36
N ALA A 137 -8.68 8.37 14.43
CA ALA A 137 -8.83 7.60 15.67
C ALA A 137 -7.55 6.82 16.04
N VAL A 138 -6.80 6.35 15.05
CA VAL A 138 -5.61 5.49 15.25
C VAL A 138 -4.31 6.27 15.31
N ILE A 139 -4.15 7.27 14.43
CA ILE A 139 -2.91 8.03 14.25
C ILE A 139 -3.00 9.37 15.00
N GLY A 140 -4.17 10.00 15.03
CA GLY A 140 -4.37 11.33 15.62
C GLY A 140 -4.07 12.46 14.63
N ALA A 141 -4.82 13.56 14.73
CA ALA A 141 -4.81 14.64 13.74
C ALA A 141 -3.42 15.29 13.53
N ASN A 142 -2.63 15.44 14.60
CA ASN A 142 -1.31 16.09 14.56
C ASN A 142 -0.24 15.23 13.87
N HIS A 143 -0.46 13.92 13.79
CA HIS A 143 0.48 12.95 13.23
C HIS A 143 0.19 12.58 11.77
N MET A 144 -0.78 13.27 11.15
CA MET A 144 -1.21 13.05 9.78
C MET A 144 -0.78 14.19 8.85
N TYR A 145 -0.83 13.94 7.55
CA TYR A 145 -0.77 14.99 6.55
C TYR A 145 -1.97 15.96 6.62
N SER A 146 -1.78 17.18 6.12
CA SER A 146 -2.83 18.19 6.00
C SER A 146 -3.13 18.46 4.52
N MET A 147 -4.34 18.17 4.10
CA MET A 147 -4.83 18.42 2.75
C MET A 147 -5.88 19.53 2.81
N ARG A 148 -5.60 20.68 2.18
CA ARG A 148 -6.51 21.84 2.14
C ARG A 148 -6.93 22.35 3.54
N GLY A 149 -6.04 22.25 4.52
CA GLY A 149 -6.31 22.64 5.91
C GLY A 149 -7.09 21.59 6.72
N VAL A 150 -7.41 20.44 6.12
CA VAL A 150 -8.05 19.31 6.79
C VAL A 150 -7.01 18.22 7.04
N ALA A 151 -6.94 17.72 8.26
CA ALA A 151 -6.11 16.55 8.58
C ALA A 151 -6.64 15.34 7.80
N PHE A 152 -5.85 14.85 6.84
CA PHE A 152 -6.18 13.73 5.96
C PHE A 152 -4.88 13.04 5.52
N GLU A 153 -4.77 11.75 5.78
CA GLU A 153 -3.58 10.96 5.48
C GLU A 153 -3.77 10.11 4.21
N PRO A 154 -3.30 10.56 3.03
CA PRO A 154 -3.45 9.81 1.78
C PRO A 154 -2.74 8.46 1.80
N GLU A 155 -1.70 8.31 2.64
CA GLU A 155 -0.96 7.07 2.84
C GLU A 155 -1.37 6.29 4.09
N GLY A 156 -2.58 6.53 4.61
CA GLY A 156 -3.12 5.92 5.82
C GLY A 156 -3.21 4.39 5.83
N LEU A 157 -3.58 3.83 6.98
CA LEU A 157 -3.55 2.39 7.20
C LEU A 157 -4.65 1.67 6.40
N LEU A 158 -5.88 2.18 6.41
CA LEU A 158 -6.98 1.59 5.64
C LEU A 158 -6.77 1.78 4.14
N SER A 159 -6.31 2.95 3.70
CA SER A 159 -6.03 3.20 2.28
C SER A 159 -4.86 2.37 1.74
N THR A 160 -4.04 1.77 2.61
CA THR A 160 -2.98 0.82 2.24
C THR A 160 -3.54 -0.53 1.80
N ILE A 161 -4.77 -0.90 2.17
CA ILE A 161 -5.34 -2.21 1.86
C ILE A 161 -5.44 -2.47 0.34
N PRO A 162 -6.02 -1.57 -0.48
CA PRO A 162 -6.01 -1.73 -1.95
C PRO A 162 -4.61 -1.70 -2.58
N ALA A 163 -3.63 -1.05 -1.95
CA ALA A 163 -2.25 -1.00 -2.46
C ALA A 163 -1.59 -2.39 -2.48
N ILE A 164 -2.00 -3.30 -1.59
CA ILE A 164 -1.59 -4.70 -1.60
C ILE A 164 -1.98 -5.35 -2.93
N VAL A 165 -3.20 -5.09 -3.42
CA VAL A 165 -3.70 -5.68 -4.67
C VAL A 165 -2.89 -5.22 -5.87
N ASN A 166 -2.46 -3.96 -5.93
CA ASN A 166 -1.56 -3.48 -6.99
C ASN A 166 -0.24 -4.29 -7.03
N MET A 167 0.34 -4.57 -5.87
CA MET A 167 1.55 -5.42 -5.79
C MET A 167 1.25 -6.87 -6.21
N LEU A 168 0.13 -7.44 -5.77
CA LEU A 168 -0.27 -8.81 -6.14
C LEU A 168 -0.48 -8.93 -7.67
N LEU A 169 -1.12 -7.95 -8.29
CA LEU A 169 -1.30 -7.90 -9.74
C LEU A 169 0.04 -7.86 -10.49
N GLY A 170 0.98 -7.02 -10.01
CA GLY A 170 2.33 -6.97 -10.55
C GLY A 170 3.08 -8.29 -10.45
N PHE A 171 2.93 -8.96 -9.30
CA PHE A 171 3.53 -10.27 -9.07
C PHE A 171 2.94 -11.34 -9.99
N GLU A 172 1.61 -11.44 -10.08
CA GLU A 172 0.92 -12.45 -10.90
C GLU A 172 1.11 -12.25 -12.40
N LEU A 173 1.15 -10.99 -12.88
CA LEU A 173 1.45 -10.73 -14.29
C LEU A 173 2.85 -11.25 -14.61
N THR A 174 3.85 -10.96 -13.79
CA THR A 174 5.22 -11.44 -14.00
C THR A 174 5.32 -12.96 -13.92
N ARG A 175 4.60 -13.60 -12.98
CA ARG A 175 4.47 -15.06 -12.93
C ARG A 175 3.90 -15.62 -14.24
N TYR A 176 2.86 -15.00 -14.77
CA TYR A 176 2.24 -15.41 -16.03
C TYR A 176 3.20 -15.23 -17.22
N LEU A 177 3.79 -14.05 -17.39
CA LEU A 177 4.70 -13.75 -18.49
C LEU A 177 5.91 -14.69 -18.49
N THR A 178 6.46 -15.02 -17.33
CA THR A 178 7.61 -15.94 -17.22
C THR A 178 7.24 -17.42 -17.39
N SER A 179 5.95 -17.76 -17.40
CA SER A 179 5.45 -19.11 -17.70
C SER A 179 5.27 -19.37 -19.19
N ILE A 180 5.17 -18.32 -20.00
CA ILE A 180 5.08 -18.43 -21.45
C ILE A 180 6.43 -18.90 -21.97
N ARG A 181 6.48 -20.10 -22.56
CA ARG A 181 7.67 -20.57 -23.28
C ARG A 181 7.72 -19.87 -24.63
N ASP A 182 8.88 -19.31 -24.97
CA ASP A 182 9.13 -18.82 -26.32
C ASP A 182 8.89 -19.97 -27.29
N LYS A 183 8.00 -19.75 -28.26
CA LYS A 183 7.94 -20.58 -29.48
C LYS A 183 9.16 -20.20 -30.32
N LYS A 184 10.32 -20.76 -29.98
CA LYS A 184 11.44 -20.87 -30.92
C LYS A 184 11.29 -22.16 -31.71
#